data_AF-A0A1C5FIR8-F1
#
_entry.id   AF-A0A1C5FIR8-F1
#
_cell.length_a   1.000
_cell.length_b   1.000
_cell.length_c   1.000
_cell.angle_alpha   90.00
_cell.angle_beta   90.00
_cell.angle_gamma   90.00
#
_symmetry.space_group_name_H-M   'P 1'
#
loop_
_entity.id
_entity.type
_entity.pdbx_description
1 polymer ?
#
loop_
_entity_poly.entity_id
_entity_poly.type
_entity_poly.pdbx_seq_one_letter_code
_entity_poly.pdbx_strand_id
1 'polypeptide(L)'
;MTDNVPVRCPACRREQSFTPPTFPCACGAPVTLPVLRDGTPEELGHRTWENLWVAVNCPSCGRQGHWPQPELGCDCGAVVRVPVAVAPPLAGLG
;
A
#
# COMPACT_ATOMS: atom_id res chain seq x y z
N MET A 1 -5.64 19.03 0.69
CA MET A 1 -4.38 18.72 -0.01
C MET A 1 -4.34 17.21 -0.20
N THR A 2 -4.34 16.74 -1.43
CA THR A 2 -4.10 15.32 -1.72
C THR A 2 -2.62 15.07 -1.47
N ASP A 3 -2.28 14.29 -0.44
CA ASP A 3 -0.90 13.91 -0.17
C ASP A 3 -0.47 12.91 -1.26
N ASN A 4 0.09 13.45 -2.34
CA ASN A 4 0.57 12.65 -3.46
C ASN A 4 1.96 12.14 -3.12
N VAL A 5 2.19 10.85 -3.35
CA VAL A 5 3.45 10.18 -3.06
C VAL A 5 4.14 9.86 -4.39
N PRO A 6 5.38 10.32 -4.61
CA PRO A 6 6.14 9.90 -5.78
C PRO A 6 6.43 8.40 -5.68
N VAL A 7 6.11 7.66 -6.73
CA VAL A 7 6.42 6.22 -6.87
C VAL A 7 7.22 6.04 -8.14
N ARG A 8 8.41 5.45 -7.99
CA ARG A 8 9.30 5.19 -9.12
C ARG A 8 9.09 3.77 -9.65
N CYS A 9 8.79 3.66 -10.94
CA CYS A 9 8.67 2.36 -11.60
C CYS A 9 10.04 1.64 -11.64
N PRO A 10 10.17 0.40 -11.14
CA PRO A 10 11.42 -0.34 -11.22
C PRO A 10 11.83 -0.70 -12.66
N ALA A 11 10.87 -0.91 -13.57
CA ALA A 11 11.11 -1.28 -14.97
C ALA A 11 11.70 -0.12 -15.80
N CYS A 12 11.00 1.02 -15.84
CA CYS A 12 11.34 2.15 -16.71
C CYS A 12 11.95 3.35 -15.96
N ARG A 13 12.01 3.26 -14.62
CA ARG A 13 12.61 4.27 -13.72
C ARG A 13 11.93 5.64 -13.72
N ARG A 14 10.78 5.78 -14.39
CA ARG A 14 9.92 6.97 -14.36
C ARG A 14 9.23 7.10 -13.01
N GLU A 15 9.15 8.32 -12.51
CA GLU A 15 8.41 8.66 -11.29
C GLU A 15 6.98 9.10 -11.66
N GLN A 16 6.01 8.60 -10.89
CA GLN A 16 4.59 8.89 -11.07
C GLN A 16 4.00 9.30 -9.72
N SER A 17 3.03 10.20 -9.74
CA SER A 17 2.24 10.59 -8.57
C SER A 17 1.22 9.51 -8.21
N PHE A 18 1.31 8.96 -6.99
CA PHE A 18 0.34 8.03 -6.44
C PHE A 18 -0.44 8.66 -5.28
N THR A 19 -1.77 8.65 -5.37
CA THR A 19 -2.65 9.06 -4.26
C THR A 19 -3.03 7.84 -3.43
N PRO A 20 -2.63 7.77 -2.15
CA PRO A 20 -2.97 6.64 -1.29
C PRO A 20 -4.49 6.48 -1.16
N PRO A 21 -5.03 5.26 -1.34
CA PRO A 21 -6.46 5.02 -1.19
C PRO A 21 -6.87 5.09 0.28
N THR A 22 -8.11 5.51 0.52
CA THR A 22 -8.73 5.57 1.84
C THR A 22 -9.89 4.59 1.92
N PHE A 23 -9.92 3.78 2.98
CA PHE A 23 -10.95 2.78 3.22
C PHE A 23 -11.63 2.99 4.59
N PRO A 24 -12.91 2.60 4.76
CA PRO A 24 -13.58 2.70 6.04
C PRO A 24 -13.12 1.60 7.00
N CYS A 25 -12.68 1.97 8.20
CA CYS A 25 -12.46 1.01 9.29
C CYS A 25 -13.80 0.53 9.88
N ALA A 26 -13.80 -0.65 10.50
CA ALA A 26 -14.93 -1.14 11.28
C ALA A 26 -15.33 -0.20 12.44
N CYS A 27 -14.43 0.65 12.94
CA CYS A 27 -14.76 1.68 13.92
C CYS A 27 -15.43 2.94 13.32
N GLY A 28 -15.59 3.00 11.99
CA GLY A 28 -16.13 4.14 11.26
C GLY A 28 -15.09 5.20 10.84
N ALA A 29 -13.86 5.14 11.36
CA ALA A 29 -12.81 6.09 10.97
C ALA A 29 -12.23 5.77 9.57
N PRO A 30 -11.87 6.78 8.77
CA PRO A 30 -11.16 6.59 7.51
C PRO A 30 -9.72 6.12 7.75
N VAL A 31 -9.27 5.14 6.97
CA VAL A 31 -7.90 4.63 6.97
C VAL A 31 -7.30 4.87 5.60
N THR A 32 -6.44 5.88 5.52
CA THR A 32 -5.57 6.10 4.35
C THR A 32 -4.36 5.20 4.47
N LEU A 33 -4.06 4.42 3.43
CA LEU A 33 -2.92 3.51 3.49
C LEU A 33 -1.60 4.28 3.62
N PRO A 34 -0.74 3.95 4.60
CA PRO A 34 0.51 4.66 4.85
C PRO A 34 1.57 4.24 3.83
N VAL A 35 1.57 4.88 2.67
CA VAL A 35 2.56 4.64 1.62
C VAL A 35 3.95 5.13 2.07
N LEU A 36 4.97 4.28 1.91
CA LEU A 36 6.36 4.61 2.23
C LEU A 36 7.00 5.35 1.05
N ARG A 37 7.31 6.64 1.22
CA ARG A 37 7.97 7.46 0.20
C ARG A 37 9.35 6.91 -0.19
N ASP A 38 10.12 6.45 0.79
CA ASP A 38 11.46 5.87 0.62
C ASP A 38 11.44 4.33 0.51
N GLY A 39 10.24 3.73 0.43
CA GLY A 39 10.11 2.29 0.23
C GLY A 39 10.56 1.87 -1.17
N THR A 40 11.00 0.63 -1.33
CA THR A 40 11.37 0.09 -2.65
C THR A 40 10.10 -0.44 -3.34
N PRO A 41 9.67 0.15 -4.47
CA PRO A 41 8.55 -0.38 -5.24
C PRO A 41 8.97 -1.64 -6.00
N GLU A 42 8.06 -2.61 -6.09
CA GLU A 42 8.30 -3.89 -6.75
C GLU A 42 7.46 -4.02 -8.02
N GLU A 43 8.03 -4.63 -9.06
CA GLU A 43 7.25 -4.98 -10.24
C GLU A 43 6.44 -6.25 -9.96
N LEU A 44 5.12 -6.18 -10.16
CA LEU A 44 4.24 -7.33 -10.07
C LEU A 44 4.22 -8.06 -11.42
N GLY A 45 5.12 -9.02 -11.59
CA GLY A 45 5.10 -9.94 -12.74
C GLY A 45 3.95 -10.97 -12.67
N HIS A 46 3.56 -11.40 -11.47
CA HIS A 46 2.44 -12.32 -11.25
C HIS A 46 1.66 -11.95 -9.98
N ARG A 47 0.34 -11.76 -10.10
CA ARG A 47 -0.55 -11.55 -8.96
C ARG A 47 -0.87 -12.88 -8.30
N THR A 48 -0.32 -13.12 -7.12
CA THR A 48 -0.78 -14.18 -6.21
C THR A 48 -1.85 -13.62 -5.27
N TRP A 49 -2.63 -14.49 -4.62
CA TRP A 49 -3.70 -14.04 -3.72
C TRP A 49 -3.16 -13.31 -2.48
N GLU A 50 -2.05 -13.80 -1.90
CA GLU A 50 -1.34 -13.12 -0.80
C GLU A 50 -0.83 -11.73 -1.20
N ASN A 51 -0.50 -11.56 -2.47
CA ASN A 51 0.04 -10.33 -2.99
C ASN A 51 -0.99 -9.19 -3.09
N LEU A 52 -2.28 -9.47 -2.85
CA LEU A 52 -3.39 -8.52 -3.00
C LEU A 52 -3.75 -7.81 -1.69
N TRP A 53 -3.19 -8.20 -0.56
CA TRP A 53 -3.61 -7.69 0.74
C TRP A 53 -2.42 -7.20 1.57
N VAL A 54 -2.64 -6.12 2.31
CA VAL A 54 -1.67 -5.56 3.26
C VAL A 54 -2.31 -5.35 4.62
N ALA A 55 -1.61 -5.75 5.68
CA ALA A 55 -2.03 -5.49 7.05
C ALA A 55 -1.61 -4.09 7.48
N VAL A 56 -2.56 -3.26 7.92
CA VAL A 56 -2.30 -1.90 8.43
C VAL A 56 -3.12 -1.65 9.69
N ASN A 57 -2.53 -0.95 10.66
CA ASN A 57 -3.22 -0.52 11.86
C ASN A 57 -4.04 0.75 11.60
N CYS A 58 -5.28 0.78 12.06
CA CYS A 58 -6.08 1.99 12.03
C CYS A 58 -5.44 3.06 12.95
N PRO A 59 -5.13 4.26 12.46
CA PRO A 59 -4.53 5.31 13.29
C PRO A 59 -5.47 5.83 14.38
N SER A 60 -6.79 5.63 14.23
CA SER A 60 -7.78 6.08 15.22
C SER A 60 -8.06 5.07 16.33
N CYS A 61 -8.12 3.76 16.02
CA CYS A 61 -8.49 2.74 17.02
C CYS A 61 -7.40 1.68 17.27
N GLY A 62 -6.29 1.72 16.54
CA GLY A 62 -5.18 0.77 16.67
C GLY A 62 -5.44 -0.62 16.12
N ARG A 63 -6.66 -0.93 15.68
CA ARG A 63 -7.02 -2.27 15.16
C ARG A 63 -6.28 -2.56 13.86
N GLN A 64 -5.66 -3.73 13.79
CA GLN A 64 -5.10 -4.27 12.55
C GLN A 64 -6.21 -4.73 11.61
N GLY A 65 -6.16 -4.27 10.36
CA GLY A 65 -7.05 -4.67 9.27
C GLY A 65 -6.26 -5.07 8.03
N HIS A 66 -6.88 -5.91 7.19
CA HIS A 66 -6.35 -6.24 5.86
C HIS A 66 -7.04 -5.36 4.82
N TRP A 67 -6.23 -4.70 4.00
CA TRP A 67 -6.68 -3.77 2.97
C TRP A 67 -6.10 -4.18 1.62
N PRO A 68 -6.73 -3.79 0.49
CA PRO A 68 -6.16 -4.05 -0.82
C PRO A 68 -4.76 -3.44 -0.93
N GLN A 69 -3.78 -4.24 -1.34
CA GLN A 69 -2.42 -3.79 -1.60
C GLN A 69 -2.45 -2.75 -2.73
N PRO A 70 -1.97 -1.52 -2.49
CA PRO A 70 -1.99 -0.49 -3.52
C PRO A 70 -1.03 -0.82 -4.65
N GLU A 71 -1.53 -0.62 -5.86
CA GLU A 71 -0.86 -0.92 -7.12
C GLU A 71 -0.97 0.30 -8.05
N LEU A 72 0.10 0.55 -8.80
CA LEU A 72 0.20 1.62 -9.78
C LEU A 72 0.48 1.01 -11.15
N GLY A 73 -0.42 1.22 -12.11
CA GLY A 73 -0.13 0.97 -13.52
C GLY A 73 0.82 2.02 -14.07
N CYS A 74 1.93 1.61 -14.66
CA CYS A 74 2.85 2.51 -15.35
C CYS A 74 2.61 2.45 -16.86
N ASP A 75 2.75 3.59 -17.56
CA ASP A 75 2.58 3.68 -19.02
C ASP A 75 3.54 2.79 -19.82
N CYS A 76 4.61 2.28 -19.20
CA CYS A 76 5.49 1.28 -19.80
C CYS A 76 4.89 -0.14 -19.86
N GLY A 77 3.73 -0.36 -19.25
CA GLY A 77 3.05 -1.66 -19.17
C GLY A 77 3.27 -2.42 -17.86
N ALA A 78 4.22 -2.00 -17.02
CA ALA A 78 4.48 -2.63 -15.72
C ALA A 78 3.38 -2.25 -14.69
N VAL A 79 3.03 -3.21 -13.84
CA VAL A 79 2.23 -2.97 -12.63
C VAL A 79 3.18 -2.93 -11.45
N VAL A 80 3.17 -1.80 -10.73
CA VAL A 80 4.08 -1.55 -9.62
C VAL A 80 3.33 -1.70 -8.31
N ARG A 81 3.82 -2.56 -7.43
CA ARG A 81 3.38 -2.59 -6.04
C ARG A 81 3.91 -1.36 -5.31
N VAL A 82 3.00 -0.59 -4.75
CA VAL A 82 3.35 0.60 -3.96
C VAL A 82 3.71 0.15 -2.53
N PRO A 83 4.89 0.50 -2.00
CA PRO A 83 5.31 0.07 -0.67
C PRO A 83 4.44 0.74 0.41
N VAL A 84 3.97 -0.04 1.38
CA VAL A 84 3.11 0.41 2.48
C VAL A 84 3.74 0.03 3.81
N ALA A 85 3.64 0.90 4.80
CA ALA A 85 4.03 0.59 6.18
C ALA A 85 3.07 -0.46 6.75
N VAL A 86 3.52 -1.71 6.78
CA VAL A 86 2.72 -2.82 7.29
C VAL A 86 2.65 -2.79 8.81
N ALA A 87 1.51 -3.20 9.36
CA ALA A 87 1.43 -3.54 10.77
C ALA A 87 2.40 -4.69 11.05
N PRO A 88 3.10 -4.69 12.20
CA PRO A 88 3.85 -5.87 12.61
C PRO A 88 2.88 -7.07 12.65
N PRO A 89 3.35 -8.29 12.32
CA PRO A 89 2.52 -9.47 12.50
C PRO A 89 2.02 -9.48 13.95
N LEU A 90 0.74 -9.79 14.14
CA LEU A 90 0.20 -10.05 15.47
C LEU A 90 1.06 -11.19 16.02
N ALA A 91 2.03 -10.87 16.88
CA ALA A 91 2.77 -11.89 17.60
C ALA A 91 1.71 -12.68 18.35
N GLY A 92 1.49 -13.92 17.93
CA GLY A 92 0.51 -14.78 18.56
C GLY A 92 0.77 -14.77 20.05
N LEU A 93 -0.27 -14.45 20.81
CA LEU A 93 -0.33 -14.77 22.24
C LEU A 93 -0.28 -16.30 22.31
N GLY A 94 0.94 -16.83 22.44
CA GLY A 94 1.19 -18.20 22.87
C GLY A 94 1.05 -18.32 24.38
#